data_AF-A0A2E6YJD9-F1
#
_entry.id   AF-A0A2E6YJD9-F1
#
_cell.length_a   1.000
_cell.length_b   1.000
_cell.length_c   1.000
_cell.angle_alpha   90.00
_cell.angle_beta   90.00
_cell.angle_gamma   90.00
#
_symmetry.space_group_name_H-M   'P 1'
#
loop_
_entity.id
_entity.type
_entity.pdbx_description
1 polymer ?
#
loop_
_entity_poly.entity_id
_entity_poly.type
_entity_poly.pdbx_seq_one_letter_code
_entity_poly.pdbx_strand_id
1 'polypeptide(L)' 'MKKVIENLVEAVKTSNPVDSVQTLHPKLSSSAAEGVVSDVKSYMDGDLEFDKLAMFLMKDGVVNQETMES' A
#
# COMPACT_ATOMS: atom_id res chain seq x y z
N MET A 1 -5.62 -8.57 -4.25
CA MET A 1 -5.49 -7.15 -4.68
C MET A 1 -6.51 -6.17 -4.06
N LYS A 2 -7.82 -6.28 -4.30
CA LYS A 2 -8.81 -5.35 -3.73
C LYS A 2 -8.72 -5.22 -2.20
N LYS A 3 -8.60 -6.35 -1.49
CA LYS A 3 -8.41 -6.41 -0.02
C LYS A 3 -7.10 -5.75 0.47
N VAL A 4 -6.03 -5.82 -0.32
CA VAL A 4 -4.73 -5.20 0.05
C VAL A 4 -4.89 -3.69 0.08
N ILE A 5 -5.51 -3.13 -0.95
CA ILE A 5 -5.78 -1.69 -1.03
C ILE A 5 -6.74 -1.24 0.08
N GLU A 6 -7.78 -2.03 0.39
CA GLU A 6 -8.69 -1.75 1.52
C GLU A 6 -7.94 -1.68 2.86
N ASN A 7 -7.08 -2.66 3.15
CA ASN A 7 -6.26 -2.66 4.37
C ASN A 7 -5.27 -1.48 4.42
N LEU A 8 -4.68 -1.11 3.28
CA LEU A 8 -3.79 0.04 3.19
C LEU A 8 -4.55 1.36 3.42
N VAL A 9 -5.77 1.49 2.88
CA VAL A 9 -6.64 2.65 3.14
C VAL A 9 -6.97 2.76 4.63
N GLU A 10 -7.24 1.65 5.31
CA GLU A 10 -7.45 1.65 6.76
C GLU A 10 -6.18 2.06 7.52
N ALA A 11 -5.02 1.53 7.14
CA ALA A 11 -3.72 1.87 7.72
C ALA A 11 -3.37 3.36 7.53
N VAL A 12 -3.72 3.95 6.39
CA VAL A 12 -3.43 5.35 6.06
C VAL A 12 -4.34 6.34 6.80
N LYS A 13 -5.51 5.89 7.26
CA LYS A 13 -6.43 6.69 8.08
C LYS A 13 -6.01 6.78 9.55
N THR A 14 -4.99 6.04 9.98
CA THR A 14 -4.50 6.08 11.37
C THR A 14 -3.64 7.32 11.62
N SER A 15 -3.33 7.58 12.89
CA SER A 15 -2.43 8.66 13.31
C SER A 15 -0.96 8.46 12.90
N ASN A 16 -0.53 7.21 12.63
CA ASN A 16 0.83 6.87 12.21
C ASN A 16 0.78 5.99 10.95
N PRO A 17 0.56 6.59 9.77
CA PRO A 17 0.26 5.83 8.55
C PRO A 17 1.47 5.05 8.00
N VAL A 18 2.70 5.58 8.13
CA VAL A 18 3.92 4.89 7.69
C VAL A 18 4.17 3.63 8.51
N ASP A 19 4.15 3.74 9.84
CA ASP A 19 4.31 2.60 10.75
C ASP A 19 3.21 1.55 10.56
N SER A 20 1.97 1.99 10.30
CA SER A 20 0.84 1.09 10.03
C SER A 20 1.03 0.32 8.74
N VAL A 21 1.48 0.98 7.67
CA VAL A 21 1.81 0.34 6.39
C VAL A 21 2.99 -0.61 6.52
N GLN A 22 4.02 -0.25 7.28
CA GLN A 22 5.15 -1.15 7.56
C GLN A 22 4.75 -2.33 8.46
N THR A 23 3.76 -2.18 9.34
CA THR A 23 3.22 -3.30 10.12
C THR A 23 2.51 -4.31 9.23
N LEU A 24 1.75 -3.83 8.23
CA LEU A 24 1.13 -4.70 7.23
C LEU A 24 2.16 -5.31 6.27
N HIS A 25 3.20 -4.55 5.94
CA HIS A 25 4.22 -4.94 4.96
C HIS A 25 5.64 -4.65 5.49
N PRO A 26 6.16 -5.47 6.42
CA PRO A 26 7.42 -5.21 7.14
C PRO A 26 8.67 -5.26 6.27
N LYS A 27 8.54 -5.72 5.02
CA LYS A 27 9.61 -5.71 4.02
C LYS A 27 9.80 -4.33 3.39
N LEU A 28 8.84 -3.42 3.53
CA LEU A 28 8.96 -2.06 3.04
C LEU A 28 9.94 -1.27 3.90
N SER A 29 10.89 -0.61 3.24
CA SER A 29 11.65 0.47 3.87
C SER A 29 10.71 1.62 4.23
N SER A 30 11.12 2.49 5.15
CA SER A 30 10.31 3.65 5.54
C SER A 30 10.02 4.56 4.34
N SER A 31 10.97 4.74 3.43
CA SER A 31 10.76 5.52 2.19
C SER A 31 9.76 4.87 1.23
N ALA A 32 9.77 3.55 1.09
CA ALA A 32 8.78 2.85 0.26
C ALA A 32 7.38 2.91 0.90
N ALA A 33 7.29 2.77 2.23
CA ALA A 33 6.05 2.91 2.96
C ALA A 33 5.48 4.34 2.90
N GLU A 34 6.32 5.38 2.95
CA GLU A 34 5.92 6.77 2.69
C GLU A 34 5.33 6.95 1.28
N GLY A 35 5.95 6.33 0.27
CA GLY A 35 5.42 6.29 -1.09
C GLY A 35 4.03 5.64 -1.15
N VAL A 36 3.87 4.46 -0.54
CA VAL A 36 2.57 3.77 -0.43
C VAL A 36 1.54 4.65 0.27
N VAL A 37 1.88 5.31 1.38
CA VAL A 37 0.97 6.21 2.09
C VAL A 37 0.54 7.36 1.19
N SER A 38 1.48 7.98 0.47
CA SER A 38 1.19 9.08 -0.45
C SER A 38 0.24 8.64 -1.56
N ASP A 39 0.54 7.53 -2.22
CA ASP A 39 -0.25 7.03 -3.36
C ASP A 39 -1.65 6.57 -2.93
N VAL A 40 -1.77 5.94 -1.77
CA VAL A 40 -3.07 5.57 -1.20
C VAL A 40 -3.89 6.80 -0.84
N LYS A 41 -3.28 7.88 -0.33
CA LYS A 41 -3.97 9.16 -0.12
C LYS A 41 -4.47 9.75 -1.42
N SER A 42 -3.62 9.82 -2.44
CA SER A 42 -4.03 10.30 -3.78
C SER A 42 -5.15 9.46 -4.38
N TYR A 43 -5.17 8.14 -4.13
CA TYR A 43 -6.29 7.28 -4.54
C TYR A 43 -7.58 7.60 -3.77
N MET A 44 -7.49 7.84 -2.45
CA MET A 44 -8.65 8.23 -1.63
C MET A 44 -9.22 9.59 -2.04
N ASP A 45 -8.37 10.52 -2.44
CA ASP A 45 -8.75 11.86 -2.90
C ASP A 45 -9.28 11.85 -4.35
N GLY A 46 -9.13 10.73 -5.06
CA GLY A 46 -9.56 10.56 -6.46
C GLY A 46 -8.56 11.07 -7.50
N ASP A 47 -7.38 11.52 -7.06
CA ASP A 47 -6.29 11.99 -7.91
C ASP A 47 -5.49 10.84 -8.56
N LEU A 48 -5.55 9.64 -7.96
CA LEU A 48 -4.90 8.43 -8.47
C LEU A 48 -5.94 7.34 -8.78
N GLU A 49 -5.82 6.73 -9.96
CA GLU A 49 -6.67 5.62 -10.37
C GLU A 49 -6.22 4.30 -9.75
N PHE A 50 -7.17 3.38 -9.54
CA PHE A 50 -6.93 2.06 -8.96
C PHE A 50 -5.80 1.30 -9.67
N ASP A 51 -5.75 1.31 -11.00
CA ASP A 51 -4.75 0.56 -11.77
C ASP A 51 -3.32 1.09 -11.56
N LYS A 52 -3.17 2.41 -11.36
CA LYS A 52 -1.86 3.02 -11.09
C LYS A 52 -1.39 2.69 -9.69
N LEU A 53 -2.28 2.78 -8.70
CA LEU A 53 -2.00 2.31 -7.34
C LEU A 53 -1.63 0.83 -7.35
N ALA A 54 -2.38 0.01 -8.10
CA ALA A 54 -2.12 -1.42 -8.19
C ALA A 54 -0.74 -1.74 -8.76
N MET A 55 -0.34 -1.05 -9.83
CA MET A 55 0.97 -1.23 -10.46
C MET A 55 2.12 -0.82 -9.53
N PHE A 56 1.97 0.27 -8.78
CA PHE A 56 2.94 0.71 -7.78
C PHE A 56 3.14 -0.36 -6.70
N LEU A 57 2.05 -0.83 -6.08
CA LEU A 57 2.11 -1.85 -5.04
C LEU A 57 2.70 -3.19 -5.53
N MET A 58 2.49 -3.54 -6.80
CA MET A 58 3.15 -4.70 -7.42
C MET A 58 4.66 -4.51 -7.58
N LYS A 59 5.11 -3.30 -7.94
CA LYS A 59 6.53 -2.97 -8.13
C LYS A 59 7.30 -2.94 -6.80
N ASP A 60 6.68 -2.41 -5.75
CA ASP A 60 7.29 -2.31 -4.41
C ASP A 60 7.17 -3.61 -3.60
N GLY A 61 6.72 -4.70 -4.22
CA GLY A 61 6.67 -6.03 -3.62
C GLY A 61 5.57 -6.21 -2.57
N VAL A 62 4.66 -5.25 -2.45
CA VAL A 62 3.53 -5.26 -1.51
C VAL A 62 2.53 -6.37 -1.85
N VAL A 63 2.37 -6.67 -3.15
CA VAL A 63 1.36 -7.61 -3.67
C VAL A 63 1.94 -9.00 -3.95
N ASN A 64 3.26 -9.15 -4.02
CA ASN A 64 3.94 -10.40 -4.40
C ASN A 64 3.90 -11.52 -3.34
N GLN A 65 2.98 -11.48 -2.37
CA GLN A 65 2.83 -12.52 -1.35
C GLN A 65 1.46 -13.20 -1.29
N GLU A 66 0.50 -12.88 -2.16
CA GLU A 66 -0.66 -13.77 -2.37
C GLU A 66 -0.36 -14.90 -3.38
N THR A 67 0.88 -15.05 -3.88
CA THR A 67 1.21 -16.08 -4.89
C THR A 67 2.65 -16.56 -4.81
N MET A 68 3.00 -17.27 -3.74
CA MET A 68 4.12 -18.23 -3.75
C MET A 68 4.01 -19.21 -2.58
N GLU A 69 2.83 -19.83 -2.45
CA GLU A 69 2.72 -21.20 -1.96
C GLU A 69 2.14 -22.03 -3.11
N SER A 70 3.00 -22.79 -3.77
CA SER A 70 2.66 -23.94 -4.62
C SER A 70 3.76 -24.98 -4.44
#